data_AF-A0A2P4X4K8-F1
#
_entry.id   AF-A0A2P4X4K8-F1
#
_cell.length_a   1.000
_cell.length_b   1.000
_cell.length_c   1.000
_cell.angle_alpha   90.00
_cell.angle_beta   90.00
_cell.angle_gamma   90.00
#
_symmetry.space_group_name_H-M   'P 1'
#
loop_
_entity.id
_entity.type
_entity.pdbx_description
1 polymer ?
#
loop_
_entity_poly.entity_id
_entity_poly.type
_entity_poly.pdbx_seq_one_letter_code
_entity_poly.pdbx_strand_id
1 'polypeptide(L)'
;MGALENARVQRVNILPQLLSATSQSNQFSLEDGLSVVKDGQDKRVVLPRDDRLLLDVLIKYRDEATIAHPEVVRTYLAVRQDFVWSGLRSTVEGYVRTCETCMRNKTGERKKGLLPPLPIPEAPWVDIAMDFVTDLPVSGGYDAVCVVIKQTSSLFTYSEDSNC
;
A
#
# COMPACT_ATOMS: atom_id res chain seq x y z
N MET A 1 -12.99 24.15 26.17
CA MET A 1 -13.24 23.46 24.90
C MET A 1 -12.87 24.40 23.75
N GLY A 2 -11.57 24.52 23.41
CA GLY A 2 -11.14 25.54 22.44
C GLY A 2 -9.72 25.38 21.90
N ALA A 3 -9.10 24.21 22.08
CA ALA A 3 -7.72 23.96 21.64
C ALA A 3 -7.62 22.99 20.45
N LEU A 4 -8.69 22.27 20.10
CA LEU A 4 -8.70 21.28 19.02
C LEU A 4 -9.30 21.80 17.71
N GLU A 5 -10.03 22.93 17.76
CA GLU A 5 -10.67 23.53 16.58
C GLU A 5 -9.68 24.34 15.73
N ASN A 6 -8.61 24.88 16.34
CA ASN A 6 -7.56 25.65 15.66
C ASN A 6 -6.47 24.79 14.99
N ALA A 7 -6.41 23.48 15.27
CA ALA A 7 -5.39 22.60 14.68
C ALA A 7 -5.79 22.02 13.32
N ARG A 8 -7.09 22.05 12.98
CA ARG A 8 -7.64 21.42 11.77
C ARG A 8 -7.52 22.32 10.52
N VAL A 9 -7.29 23.63 10.71
CA VAL A 9 -7.20 24.64 9.63
C VAL A 9 -5.75 25.11 9.37
N GLN A 10 -4.78 24.79 10.24
CA GLN A 10 -3.39 25.29 10.12
C GLN A 10 -2.43 24.46 9.24
N ARG A 11 -2.91 23.57 8.36
CA ARG A 11 -2.04 22.82 7.41
C ARG A 11 -2.33 23.07 5.93
N VAL A 12 -2.98 24.19 5.61
CA VAL A 12 -3.32 24.53 4.21
C VAL A 12 -2.92 25.97 3.91
N ASN A 13 -1.64 26.19 3.66
CA ASN A 13 -1.16 27.45 3.05
C ASN A 13 -1.42 27.39 1.54
N ILE A 14 -2.69 27.48 1.11
CA ILE A 14 -3.11 27.47 -0.32
C ILE A 14 -4.02 28.68 -0.68
N LEU A 15 -4.17 29.68 0.20
CA LEU A 15 -4.90 30.90 -0.15
C LEU A 15 -3.95 31.88 -0.86
N PRO A 16 -4.15 32.12 -2.17
CA PRO A 16 -5.07 33.21 -2.53
C PRO A 16 -5.96 33.01 -3.78
N GLN A 17 -6.23 31.80 -4.27
CA GLN A 17 -6.96 31.64 -5.56
C GLN A 17 -8.41 31.13 -5.50
N LEU A 18 -9.03 31.07 -4.32
CA LEU A 18 -10.39 30.53 -4.18
C LEU A 18 -11.46 31.63 -4.28
N LEU A 19 -11.57 32.27 -5.45
CA LEU A 19 -12.68 33.17 -5.78
C LEU A 19 -13.13 32.92 -7.22
N SER A 20 -14.18 32.10 -7.38
CA SER A 20 -15.38 32.41 -8.18
C SER A 20 -16.11 31.12 -8.61
N ALA A 21 -17.44 31.21 -8.56
CA ALA A 21 -18.46 30.25 -8.98
C ALA A 21 -18.59 29.00 -8.07
N THR A 22 -19.69 28.83 -7.35
CA THR A 22 -21.02 28.62 -7.96
C THR A 22 -22.14 28.77 -6.93
N SER A 23 -23.25 29.32 -7.39
CA SER A 23 -24.49 29.55 -6.64
C SER A 23 -25.41 28.31 -6.67
N GLN A 24 -26.16 28.16 -5.58
CA GLN A 24 -27.42 27.41 -5.44
C GLN A 24 -27.35 25.89 -5.21
N SER A 25 -27.06 25.50 -3.98
CA SER A 25 -27.93 24.58 -3.24
C SER A 25 -27.89 24.93 -1.75
N ASN A 26 -28.96 24.63 -1.00
CA ASN A 26 -29.14 24.97 0.42
C ASN A 26 -28.21 24.19 1.38
N GLN A 27 -27.07 23.69 0.86
CA GLN A 27 -26.20 22.70 1.49
C GLN A 27 -24.76 23.19 1.71
N PHE A 28 -24.44 24.39 1.22
CA PHE A 28 -23.11 25.00 1.32
C PHE A 28 -23.14 26.22 2.24
N SER A 29 -22.17 26.33 3.14
CA SER A 29 -21.94 27.51 3.99
C SER A 29 -20.64 28.18 3.57
N LEU A 30 -20.60 29.52 3.57
CA LEU A 30 -19.37 30.27 3.34
C LEU A 30 -18.70 30.53 4.69
N GLU A 31 -17.51 29.99 4.89
CA GLU A 31 -16.69 30.18 6.10
C GLU A 31 -15.29 30.63 5.65
N ASP A 32 -14.80 31.76 6.17
CA ASP A 32 -13.48 32.34 5.82
C ASP A 32 -13.20 32.52 4.31
N GLY A 33 -14.24 32.82 3.53
CA GLY A 33 -14.16 32.99 2.07
C GLY A 33 -14.14 31.67 1.29
N LEU A 34 -14.27 30.53 1.96
CA LEU A 34 -14.32 29.19 1.38
C LEU A 34 -15.75 28.65 1.42
N SER A 35 -16.13 27.91 0.37
CA SER A 35 -17.38 27.14 0.40
C SER A 35 -17.17 25.85 1.18
N VAL A 36 -18.05 25.57 2.15
CA VAL A 36 -17.96 24.43 3.07
C VAL A 36 -19.26 23.62 3.02
N VAL A 37 -19.14 22.29 2.96
CA VAL A 37 -20.25 21.34 3.09
C VAL A 37 -20.22 20.70 4.46
N LYS A 38 -21.39 20.52 5.06
CA LYS A 38 -21.57 19.67 6.25
C LYS A 38 -21.94 18.26 5.80
N ASP A 39 -21.09 17.28 6.10
CA ASP A 39 -21.34 15.85 5.88
C ASP A 39 -21.48 15.18 7.26
N GLY A 40 -22.70 15.16 7.79
CA GLY A 40 -22.98 14.74 9.16
C GLY A 40 -22.47 15.76 10.19
N GLN A 41 -21.57 15.33 11.08
CA GLN A 41 -20.90 16.20 12.06
C GLN A 41 -19.60 16.83 11.52
N ASP A 42 -19.09 16.34 10.39
CA ASP A 42 -17.84 16.84 9.81
C ASP A 42 -18.11 17.97 8.80
N LYS A 43 -17.18 18.93 8.75
CA LYS A 43 -17.15 20.01 7.77
C LYS A 43 -16.06 19.75 6.75
N ARG A 44 -16.33 20.02 5.48
CA ARG A 44 -15.38 19.82 4.37
C ARG A 44 -15.37 21.00 3.43
N VAL A 45 -14.18 21.37 2.97
CA VAL A 45 -13.99 22.48 2.05
C VAL A 45 -14.28 22.04 0.62
N VAL A 46 -15.12 22.81 -0.07
CA VAL A 46 -15.41 22.62 -1.49
C VAL A 46 -14.32 23.28 -2.29
N LEU A 47 -13.62 22.47 -3.10
CA LEU A 47 -12.63 23.00 -4.04
C LEU A 47 -13.28 23.24 -5.41
N PRO A 48 -12.99 24.39 -6.07
CA PRO A 48 -13.27 24.60 -7.47
C PRO A 48 -12.60 23.53 -8.32
N ARG A 49 -13.14 23.31 -9.52
CA ARG A 49 -12.57 22.37 -10.49
C ARG A 49 -11.37 23.00 -11.21
N ASP A 50 -10.33 23.32 -10.46
CA ASP A 50 -9.03 23.75 -10.97
C ASP A 50 -8.02 22.62 -10.79
N ASP A 51 -7.58 22.04 -11.90
CA ASP A 51 -6.68 20.89 -11.92
C ASP A 51 -5.36 21.17 -11.18
N ARG A 52 -4.88 22.42 -11.13
CA ARG A 52 -3.65 22.78 -10.41
C ARG A 52 -3.85 22.67 -8.90
N LEU A 53 -4.94 23.25 -8.39
CA LEU A 53 -5.28 23.19 -6.97
C LEU A 53 -5.55 21.75 -6.53
N LEU A 54 -6.26 20.98 -7.36
CA LEU A 54 -6.52 19.57 -7.08
C LEU A 54 -5.22 18.76 -7.04
N LEU A 55 -4.29 19.01 -7.97
CA LEU A 55 -3.00 18.33 -8.01
C LEU A 55 -2.14 18.67 -6.78
N ASP A 56 -2.09 19.94 -6.37
CA ASP A 56 -1.35 20.37 -5.19
C ASP A 56 -1.85 19.70 -3.91
N VAL A 57 -3.17 19.56 -3.77
CA VAL A 57 -3.78 18.81 -2.66
C VAL A 57 -3.39 17.34 -2.73
N LEU A 58 -3.51 16.71 -3.91
CA LEU A 58 -3.16 15.29 -4.08
C LEU A 58 -1.69 14.99 -3.80
N ILE A 59 -0.77 15.89 -4.18
CA ILE A 59 0.66 15.75 -3.89
C ILE A 59 0.90 15.80 -2.39
N LYS A 60 0.28 16.73 -1.66
CA LYS A 60 0.45 16.86 -0.20
C LYS A 60 -0.07 15.64 0.56
N TYR A 61 -1.22 15.12 0.18
CA TYR A 61 -1.88 14.01 0.90
C TYR A 61 -1.37 12.62 0.52
N ARG A 62 -0.47 12.49 -0.47
CA ARG A 62 0.09 11.18 -0.85
C ARG A 62 1.00 10.59 0.24
N ASP A 63 1.76 11.46 0.92
CA ASP A 63 2.85 11.08 1.83
C ASP A 63 2.35 10.80 3.25
N GLU A 64 1.23 11.39 3.65
CA GLU A 64 0.69 11.31 5.03
C GLU A 64 0.09 9.93 5.37
N ALA A 65 -0.02 9.06 4.39
CA ALA A 65 -0.87 7.90 4.55
C ALA A 65 -0.08 6.62 4.92
N THR A 66 -0.77 5.63 5.49
CA THR A 66 -0.13 4.47 6.19
C THR A 66 -0.12 3.19 5.34
N ILE A 67 0.79 2.26 5.60
CA ILE A 67 1.17 1.14 4.69
C ILE A 67 0.06 0.07 4.49
N ALA A 68 -1.03 0.08 5.26
CA ALA A 68 -1.96 -1.05 5.36
C ALA A 68 -3.09 -1.14 4.28
N HIS A 69 -3.29 -0.15 3.40
CA HIS A 69 -4.43 -0.10 2.47
C HIS A 69 -4.06 0.24 1.02
N PRO A 70 -4.87 -0.17 0.02
CA PRO A 70 -4.64 0.15 -1.39
C PRO A 70 -4.48 1.66 -1.61
N GLU A 71 -3.46 2.05 -2.37
CA GLU A 71 -3.02 3.44 -2.49
C GLU A 71 -4.13 4.41 -2.94
N VAL A 72 -4.99 3.98 -3.87
CA VAL A 72 -6.15 4.78 -4.33
C VAL A 72 -7.13 5.04 -3.19
N VAL A 73 -7.52 3.98 -2.47
CA VAL A 73 -8.49 4.07 -1.36
C VAL A 73 -7.92 4.94 -0.25
N ARG A 74 -6.62 4.77 0.02
CA ARG A 74 -5.87 5.51 1.01
C ARG A 74 -5.81 7.01 0.70
N THR A 75 -5.36 7.42 -0.49
CA THR A 75 -5.32 8.83 -0.89
C THR A 75 -6.73 9.44 -0.95
N TYR A 76 -7.72 8.67 -1.42
CA TYR A 76 -9.11 9.10 -1.42
C TYR A 76 -9.62 9.40 -0.02
N LEU A 77 -9.41 8.48 0.94
CA LEU A 77 -9.89 8.65 2.32
C LEU A 77 -9.20 9.82 3.02
N ALA A 78 -7.90 10.02 2.81
CA ALA A 78 -7.15 11.12 3.40
C ALA A 78 -7.67 12.48 2.90
N VAL A 79 -7.80 12.63 1.58
CA VAL A 79 -8.31 13.87 0.96
C VAL A 79 -9.78 14.12 1.32
N ARG A 80 -10.59 13.05 1.38
CA ARG A 80 -12.02 13.14 1.66
C ARG A 80 -12.33 13.61 3.08
N GLN A 81 -11.39 13.54 4.02
CA GLN A 81 -11.58 14.07 5.37
C GLN A 81 -11.74 15.59 5.37
N ASP A 82 -10.98 16.28 4.52
CA ASP A 82 -10.89 17.75 4.55
C ASP A 82 -11.54 18.41 3.33
N PHE A 83 -11.57 17.73 2.17
CA PHE A 83 -11.99 18.31 0.90
C PHE A 83 -13.10 17.53 0.19
N VAL A 84 -13.90 18.26 -0.59
CA VAL A 84 -14.90 17.68 -1.50
C VAL A 84 -14.93 18.45 -2.82
N TRP A 85 -15.04 17.74 -3.95
CA TRP A 85 -15.30 18.34 -5.25
C TRP A 85 -15.98 17.32 -6.18
N SER A 86 -16.55 17.82 -7.28
CA SER A 86 -17.19 16.96 -8.28
C SER A 86 -16.15 16.01 -8.92
N GLY A 87 -16.34 14.70 -8.76
CA GLY A 87 -15.43 13.70 -9.31
C GLY A 87 -14.17 13.41 -8.47
N LEU A 88 -14.19 13.70 -7.17
CA LEU A 88 -13.06 13.44 -6.26
C LEU A 88 -12.43 12.05 -6.44
N ARG A 89 -13.26 11.01 -6.45
CA ARG A 89 -12.78 9.64 -6.65
C ARG A 89 -12.08 9.43 -7.99
N SER A 90 -12.67 9.92 -9.10
CA SER A 90 -12.07 9.80 -10.43
C SER A 90 -10.76 10.57 -10.56
N THR A 91 -10.66 11.75 -9.95
CA THR A 91 -9.43 12.56 -9.95
C THR A 91 -8.32 11.84 -9.19
N VAL A 92 -8.62 11.29 -8.01
CA VAL A 92 -7.67 10.49 -7.21
C VAL A 92 -7.22 9.25 -7.97
N GLU A 93 -8.16 8.50 -8.56
CA GLU A 93 -7.85 7.31 -9.37
C GLU A 93 -6.95 7.65 -10.56
N GLY A 94 -7.23 8.75 -11.27
CA GLY A 94 -6.40 9.25 -12.36
C GLY A 94 -4.99 9.60 -11.90
N TYR A 95 -4.87 10.37 -10.82
CA TYR A 95 -3.59 10.79 -10.26
C TYR A 95 -2.73 9.61 -9.81
N VAL A 96 -3.29 8.67 -9.05
CA VAL A 96 -2.54 7.51 -8.54
C VAL A 96 -2.06 6.61 -9.68
N ARG A 97 -2.81 6.52 -10.79
CA ARG A 97 -2.40 5.78 -12.00
C ARG A 97 -1.24 6.44 -12.74
N THR A 98 -1.11 7.76 -12.71
CA THR A 98 -0.06 8.50 -13.42
C THR A 98 1.14 8.86 -12.53
N CYS A 99 0.99 8.79 -11.20
CA CYS A 99 2.03 9.16 -10.26
C CYS A 99 3.13 8.09 -10.18
N GLU A 100 4.36 8.45 -10.54
CA GLU A 100 5.52 7.54 -10.50
C GLU A 100 5.80 6.97 -9.11
N THR A 101 5.67 7.81 -8.07
CA THR A 101 5.88 7.39 -6.68
C THR A 101 4.84 6.36 -6.24
N CYS A 102 3.57 6.57 -6.57
CA CYS A 102 2.51 5.60 -6.32
C CYS A 102 2.76 4.31 -7.11
N MET A 103 3.07 4.42 -8.41
CA MET A 103 3.35 3.24 -9.23
C MET A 103 4.55 2.41 -8.72
N ARG A 104 5.60 3.04 -8.18
CA ARG A 104 6.74 2.34 -7.56
C ARG A 104 6.37 1.65 -6.25
N ASN A 105 5.55 2.30 -5.43
CA ASN A 105 5.12 1.78 -4.13
C ASN A 105 4.03 0.70 -4.26
N LYS A 106 3.31 0.68 -5.38
CA LYS A 106 2.43 -0.41 -5.77
C LYS A 106 3.26 -1.68 -5.86
N THR A 107 3.19 -2.51 -4.82
CA THR A 107 3.67 -3.88 -4.84
C THR A 107 2.86 -4.58 -5.92
N GLY A 108 3.44 -4.70 -7.11
CA GLY A 108 2.76 -5.34 -8.22
C GLY A 108 2.36 -6.75 -7.80
N GLU A 109 1.11 -7.11 -8.04
CA GLU A 109 0.71 -8.50 -8.24
C GLU A 109 1.42 -9.02 -9.50
N ARG A 110 2.76 -9.09 -9.46
CA ARG A 110 3.47 -9.94 -10.38
C ARG A 110 2.94 -11.32 -10.07
N LYS A 111 2.26 -11.94 -11.04
CA LYS A 111 1.98 -13.36 -11.02
C LYS A 111 3.33 -14.02 -10.78
N LYS A 112 3.61 -14.42 -9.54
CA LYS A 112 4.79 -15.21 -9.23
C LYS A 112 4.61 -16.44 -10.12
N GLY A 113 5.46 -16.59 -11.13
CA GLY A 113 5.42 -17.77 -11.97
C GLY A 113 5.42 -18.99 -11.07
N LEU A 114 4.67 -20.03 -11.43
CA LEU A 114 4.75 -21.29 -10.71
C LEU A 114 6.20 -21.74 -10.77
N LEU A 115 6.83 -21.92 -9.60
CA LEU A 115 8.14 -22.56 -9.54
C LEU A 115 7.93 -23.99 -10.09
N PRO A 116 8.65 -24.39 -11.14
CA PRO A 116 8.56 -25.78 -11.61
C PRO A 116 9.00 -26.70 -10.47
N PRO A 117 8.35 -27.86 -10.27
CA PRO A 117 8.81 -28.82 -9.30
C PRO A 117 10.23 -29.28 -9.67
N LEU A 118 11.07 -29.50 -8.65
CA LEU A 118 12.40 -30.09 -8.86
C LEU A 118 12.24 -31.48 -9.51
N PRO A 119 13.15 -31.87 -10.42
CA PRO A 119 13.15 -33.21 -10.99
C PRO A 119 13.31 -34.26 -9.88
N ILE A 120 12.86 -35.48 -10.16
CA ILE A 120 13.06 -36.61 -9.26
C ILE A 120 14.52 -37.07 -9.45
N PRO A 121 15.33 -37.19 -8.38
CA PRO A 121 16.70 -37.68 -8.49
C PRO A 121 16.71 -39.11 -9.03
N GLU A 122 17.65 -39.39 -9.94
CA GLU A 122 17.81 -40.71 -10.58
C GLU A 122 18.48 -41.75 -9.65
N ALA A 123 19.18 -41.29 -8.60
CA ALA A 123 19.82 -42.14 -7.62
C ALA A 123 19.85 -41.48 -6.23
N PRO A 124 19.99 -42.27 -5.14
CA PRO A 124 20.21 -41.72 -3.81
C PRO A 124 21.45 -40.81 -3.77
N TRP A 125 21.41 -39.74 -2.97
CA TRP A 125 22.53 -38.82 -2.74
C TRP A 125 22.93 -37.91 -3.91
N VAL A 126 22.16 -37.87 -5.00
CA VAL A 126 22.42 -36.97 -6.13
C VAL A 126 22.02 -35.53 -5.81
N ASP A 127 20.86 -35.37 -5.15
CA ASP A 127 20.33 -34.06 -4.79
C ASP A 127 20.36 -33.86 -3.27
N ILE A 128 21.19 -32.92 -2.82
CA ILE A 128 21.38 -32.54 -1.42
C ILE A 128 21.12 -31.05 -1.28
N ALA A 129 20.19 -30.69 -0.40
CA ALA A 129 19.96 -29.31 0.03
C ALA A 129 20.60 -29.09 1.40
N MET A 130 21.23 -27.94 1.58
CA MET A 130 21.85 -27.54 2.85
C MET A 130 21.34 -26.15 3.23
N ASP A 131 20.96 -25.98 4.48
CA ASP A 131 20.49 -24.71 5.04
C ASP A 131 21.10 -24.47 6.43
N PHE A 132 21.21 -23.21 6.82
CA PHE A 132 21.70 -22.80 8.14
C PHE A 132 20.64 -22.03 8.89
N VAL A 133 20.26 -22.52 10.06
CA VAL A 133 19.48 -21.74 11.03
C VAL A 133 20.49 -21.03 11.94
N THR A 134 20.62 -19.71 11.77
CA THR A 134 21.54 -18.84 12.53
C THR A 134 20.81 -18.09 13.64
N ASP A 135 21.55 -17.30 14.42
CA ASP A 135 21.03 -16.42 15.49
C ASP A 135 20.35 -17.19 16.64
N LEU A 136 20.81 -18.42 16.91
CA LEU A 136 20.33 -19.21 18.03
C LEU A 136 21.08 -18.84 19.32
N PRO A 137 20.46 -19.03 20.50
CA PRO A 137 21.16 -18.90 21.77
C PRO A 137 22.42 -19.78 21.81
N VAL A 138 23.55 -19.21 22.21
CA VAL A 138 24.84 -19.90 22.22
C VAL A 138 24.78 -21.13 23.13
N SER A 139 25.06 -22.30 22.57
CA SER A 139 25.16 -23.56 23.30
C SER A 139 26.48 -24.25 22.93
N GLY A 140 27.34 -24.49 23.93
CA GLY A 140 28.64 -25.12 23.71
C GLY A 140 29.59 -24.36 22.77
N GLY A 141 29.39 -23.05 22.62
CA GLY A 141 30.19 -22.21 21.72
C GLY A 141 29.68 -22.13 20.28
N TYR A 142 28.52 -22.70 19.97
CA TYR A 142 27.87 -22.65 18.65
C TYR A 142 26.53 -21.92 18.73
N ASP A 143 26.18 -21.19 17.66
CA ASP A 143 24.98 -20.35 17.53
C ASP A 143 24.17 -20.66 16.25
N ALA A 144 24.54 -21.71 15.53
CA ALA A 144 23.89 -22.09 14.28
C ALA A 144 23.75 -23.62 14.15
N VAL A 145 22.71 -24.04 13.44
CA VAL A 145 22.46 -25.44 13.08
C VAL A 145 22.50 -25.59 11.57
N CYS A 146 23.33 -26.49 11.06
CA CYS A 146 23.35 -26.90 9.66
C CYS A 146 22.34 -28.02 9.44
N VAL A 147 21.37 -27.80 8.57
CA VAL A 147 20.36 -28.79 8.17
C VAL A 147 20.74 -29.32 6.79
N VAL A 148 20.94 -30.63 6.70
CA VAL A 148 21.23 -31.32 5.43
C VAL A 148 20.04 -32.22 5.09
N ILE A 149 19.39 -31.94 3.97
CA ILE A 149 18.23 -32.69 3.47
C ILE A 149 18.63 -33.40 2.19
N LYS A 150 18.36 -34.70 2.10
CA LYS A 150 18.47 -35.46 0.85
C LYS A 150 17.11 -35.61 0.19
N GLN A 151 17.04 -35.36 -1.12
CA GLN A 151 15.85 -35.72 -1.88
C GLN A 151 15.92 -37.23 -2.18
N THR A 152 14.88 -37.97 -1.80
CA THR A 152 14.81 -39.43 -1.99
C THR A 152 13.94 -39.76 -3.20
N SER A 153 14.43 -40.59 -4.11
CA SER A 153 13.59 -41.23 -5.13
C SER A 153 12.68 -42.27 -4.47
N SER A 154 11.36 -42.23 -4.70
CA SER A 154 10.43 -43.25 -4.19
C SER A 154 10.56 -44.63 -4.87
N LEU A 155 11.56 -44.81 -5.75
CA LEU A 155 11.80 -46.07 -6.44
C LEU A 155 12.56 -47.03 -5.52
N PHE A 156 11.82 -47.92 -4.84
CA PHE A 156 12.39 -49.10 -4.20
C PHE A 156 12.35 -50.26 -5.20
N THR A 157 13.46 -50.51 -5.89
CA THR A 157 13.67 -51.78 -6.60
C THR A 157 14.22 -52.80 -5.62
N TYR A 158 13.40 -53.78 -5.24
CA TYR A 158 13.88 -54.98 -4.56
C TYR A 158 14.66 -55.83 -5.57
N SER A 159 15.94 -56.07 -5.31
CA SER A 159 16.67 -57.18 -5.93
C SER A 159 16.52 -58.40 -5.03
N GLU A 160 15.88 -59.46 -5.52
CA GLU A 160 16.02 -60.77 -4.91
C GLU A 160 17.44 -61.25 -5.22
N ASP A 161 18.33 -61.20 -4.23
CA ASP A 161 19.63 -61.88 -4.31
C ASP A 161 19.38 -63.39 -4.21
N SER A 162 18.93 -63.97 -5.32
CA SER A 162 18.92 -65.41 -5.55
C SER A 162 20.36 -65.86 -5.83
N ASN A 163 21.17 -66.00 -4.79
CA ASN A 163 22.20 -67.03 -4.63
C ASN A 163 22.98 -66.82 -3.32
N CYS A 164 22.53 -67.49 -2.26
CA CYS A 164 23.38 -68.09 -1.25
C CYS A 164 22.73 -69.41 -0.80
#